data_AF-K1SPG0-F1
#
_entry.id   AF-K1SPG0-F1
#
_cell.length_a   1.000
_cell.length_b   1.000
_cell.length_c   1.000
_cell.angle_alpha   90.00
_cell.angle_beta   90.00
_cell.angle_gamma   90.00
#
_symmetry.space_group_name_H-M   'P 1'
#
loop_
_entity.id
_entity.type
_entity.pdbx_description
1 polymer ?
#
loop_
_entity_poly.entity_id
_entity_poly.type
_entity_poly.pdbx_seq_one_letter_code
_entity_poly.pdbx_strand_id
1 'polypeptide(L)'
;MEDEVLPLVKEFLETRGLTLSEEKTKITHIENGFDFLGFNIRKYNDKMLIKPSKEGVKRFLDKIGELVKGNPSVTQSSIIRLLNPIIIGWANYYKYVVSSDTFSKADYQIFHKLWRWALKRHPKKSKTWIKKKYFRKIGTRSWTFSVENKKDEVNKRHHALKYLTDTEIIRYVKIRNEVNPYEPMDKEYFDKRETYKMLLTLNGKKTILKMWERQNRKCPICGNPINKEMSWYIKEDIVEG
;
A
#
# COMPACT_ATOMS: atom_id res chain seq x y z
N MET A 1 11.28 -24.80 22.76
CA MET A 1 10.61 -24.37 21.49
C MET A 1 11.13 -25.20 20.32
N GLU A 2 12.44 -25.29 20.10
CA GLU A 2 13.04 -26.16 19.07
C GLU A 2 12.82 -27.65 19.37
N ASP A 3 12.99 -28.06 20.63
CA ASP A 3 12.84 -29.46 21.04
C ASP A 3 11.38 -29.92 21.28
N GLU A 4 10.43 -28.98 21.30
CA GLU A 4 9.02 -29.28 21.61
C GLU A 4 8.09 -28.97 20.43
N VAL A 5 8.18 -27.78 19.85
CA VAL A 5 7.26 -27.35 18.78
C VAL A 5 7.63 -27.97 17.45
N LEU A 6 8.93 -28.08 17.14
CA LEU A 6 9.36 -28.60 15.84
C LEU A 6 9.00 -30.09 15.65
N PRO A 7 9.19 -31.00 16.63
CA PRO A 7 8.73 -32.38 16.51
C PRO A 7 7.22 -32.50 16.35
N LEU A 8 6.43 -31.75 17.13
CA LEU A 8 4.97 -31.75 17.04
C LEU A 8 4.47 -31.32 15.66
N VAL A 9 5.08 -30.28 15.08
CA VAL A 9 4.73 -29.82 13.72
C VAL A 9 5.13 -30.86 12.66
N LYS A 10 6.27 -31.54 12.82
CA LYS A 10 6.70 -32.61 11.91
C LYS A 10 5.70 -33.77 11.91
N GLU A 11 5.33 -34.28 13.08
CA GLU A 11 4.37 -35.38 13.24
C GLU A 11 2.99 -35.01 12.68
N PHE A 12 2.51 -33.78 12.95
CA PHE A 12 1.26 -33.28 12.42
C PHE A 12 1.22 -33.22 10.88
N LEU A 13 2.33 -32.83 10.25
CA LEU A 13 2.45 -32.73 8.80
C LEU A 13 2.66 -34.11 8.14
N GLU A 14 3.41 -35.00 8.78
CA GLU A 14 3.72 -36.33 8.28
C GLU A 14 2.46 -37.18 8.10
N THR A 15 1.52 -37.10 9.07
CA THR A 15 0.18 -37.72 8.96
C THR A 15 -0.58 -37.30 7.70
N ARG A 16 -0.23 -36.14 7.11
CA ARG A 16 -0.84 -35.57 5.88
C ARG A 16 0.05 -35.73 4.65
N GLY A 17 1.14 -36.48 4.75
CA GLY A 17 2.11 -36.69 3.65
C GLY A 17 2.96 -35.47 3.31
N LEU A 18 3.12 -34.53 4.26
CA LEU A 18 3.94 -33.32 4.07
C LEU A 18 5.17 -33.37 4.97
N THR A 19 6.30 -32.84 4.49
CA THR A 19 7.54 -32.72 5.24
C THR A 19 8.04 -31.28 5.26
N LEU A 20 8.71 -30.90 6.34
CA LEU A 20 9.36 -29.59 6.44
C LEU A 20 10.65 -29.58 5.60
N SER A 21 10.84 -28.52 4.83
CA SER A 21 12.11 -28.27 4.14
C SER A 21 13.13 -27.75 5.15
N GLU A 22 14.17 -28.54 5.43
CA GLU A 22 15.23 -28.16 6.39
C GLU A 22 15.93 -26.87 5.97
N GLU A 23 16.16 -26.68 4.66
CA GLU A 23 16.79 -25.47 4.10
C GLU A 23 15.98 -24.19 4.38
N LYS A 24 14.64 -24.30 4.39
CA LYS A 24 13.75 -23.14 4.58
C LYS A 24 13.36 -22.93 6.05
N THR A 25 13.54 -23.95 6.89
CA THR A 25 13.14 -23.90 8.30
C THR A 25 14.25 -23.22 9.09
N LYS A 26 13.97 -22.02 9.59
CA LYS A 26 14.93 -21.23 10.35
C LYS A 26 14.32 -20.76 11.66
N ILE A 27 14.89 -21.21 12.77
CA ILE A 27 14.62 -20.66 14.11
C ILE A 27 15.60 -19.51 14.35
N THR A 28 15.10 -18.35 14.75
CA THR A 28 15.95 -17.18 14.96
C THR A 28 15.44 -16.31 16.09
N HIS A 29 16.37 -15.64 16.77
CA HIS A 29 16.03 -14.70 17.83
C HIS A 29 15.30 -13.47 17.25
N ILE A 30 14.36 -12.92 18.01
CA ILE A 30 13.52 -11.79 17.58
C ILE A 30 14.34 -10.52 17.23
N GLU A 31 15.52 -10.38 17.82
CA GLU A 31 16.45 -9.27 17.55
C GLU A 31 17.22 -9.42 16.24
N ASN A 32 17.39 -10.66 15.76
CA ASN A 32 17.91 -10.93 14.43
C ASN A 32 16.81 -10.73 13.38
N GLY A 33 15.59 -11.14 13.75
CA GLY A 33 14.40 -11.03 12.92
C GLY A 33 14.40 -12.00 11.74
N PHE A 34 13.29 -12.02 11.01
CA PHE A 34 13.12 -12.87 9.84
C PHE A 34 12.21 -12.21 8.80
N ASP A 35 12.28 -12.71 7.57
CA ASP A 35 11.43 -12.26 6.47
C ASP A 35 10.23 -13.20 6.31
N PHE A 36 9.03 -12.64 6.23
CA PHE A 36 7.78 -13.37 6.02
C PHE A 36 6.85 -12.55 5.12
N LEU A 37 6.36 -13.15 4.04
CA LEU A 37 5.47 -12.50 3.05
C LEU A 37 5.97 -11.13 2.56
N GLY A 38 7.30 -10.96 2.42
CA GLY A 38 7.92 -9.71 1.99
C GLY A 38 8.01 -8.64 3.09
N PHE A 39 7.80 -9.00 4.35
CA PHE A 39 8.00 -8.14 5.51
C PHE A 39 9.17 -8.65 6.33
N ASN A 40 10.04 -7.74 6.78
CA ASN A 40 11.05 -8.01 7.78
C ASN A 40 10.48 -7.70 9.16
N ILE A 41 10.38 -8.73 10.00
CA ILE A 41 9.89 -8.64 11.38
C ILE A 41 11.11 -8.70 12.29
N ARG A 42 11.41 -7.62 13.00
CA ARG A 42 12.58 -7.53 13.87
C ARG A 42 12.33 -6.63 15.08
N LYS A 43 12.82 -7.05 16.24
CA LYS A 43 12.90 -6.20 17.43
C LYS A 43 14.21 -5.41 17.41
N TYR A 44 14.10 -4.09 17.49
CA TYR A 44 15.22 -3.17 17.63
C TYR A 44 15.18 -2.62 19.06
N ASN A 45 16.09 -3.07 19.90
CA ASN A 45 16.08 -2.82 21.34
C ASN A 45 14.69 -3.21 21.92
N ASP A 46 13.92 -2.25 22.41
CA ASP A 46 12.58 -2.49 22.97
C ASP A 46 11.44 -2.36 21.96
N LYS A 47 11.70 -1.99 20.71
CA LYS A 47 10.66 -1.72 19.71
C LYS A 47 10.64 -2.76 18.61
N MET A 48 9.50 -3.44 18.45
CA MET A 48 9.25 -4.27 17.27
C MET A 48 8.91 -3.38 16.08
N LEU A 49 9.69 -3.49 15.00
CA LEU A 49 9.42 -2.80 13.75
C LEU A 49 9.23 -3.82 12.63
N ILE A 50 8.08 -3.72 11.97
CA ILE A 50 7.80 -4.45 10.74
C ILE A 50 8.09 -3.51 9.58
N LYS A 51 8.99 -3.90 8.68
CA LYS A 51 9.42 -3.11 7.53
C LYS A 51 9.28 -3.91 6.24
N PRO A 52 9.22 -3.30 5.05
CA PRO A 52 9.38 -4.04 3.81
C PRO A 52 10.73 -4.79 3.80
N SER A 53 10.73 -6.07 3.41
CA SER A 53 11.95 -6.87 3.36
C SER A 53 12.93 -6.35 2.30
N LYS A 54 14.24 -6.53 2.54
CA LYS A 54 15.27 -6.07 1.59
C LYS A 54 15.08 -6.71 0.21
N GLU A 55 14.73 -8.00 0.18
CA GLU A 55 14.45 -8.71 -1.06
C GLU A 55 13.20 -8.19 -1.76
N GLY A 56 12.12 -7.90 -1.03
CA GLY A 56 10.89 -7.34 -1.60
C GLY A 56 11.13 -5.98 -2.26
N VAL A 57 11.91 -5.11 -1.59
CA VAL A 57 12.32 -3.81 -2.13
C VAL A 57 13.19 -3.99 -3.39
N LYS A 58 14.16 -4.92 -3.34
CA LYS A 58 15.03 -5.22 -4.49
C LYS A 58 14.21 -5.68 -5.69
N ARG A 59 13.35 -6.69 -5.54
CA ARG A 59 12.48 -7.21 -6.62
C ARG A 59 11.61 -6.10 -7.23
N PHE A 60 11.05 -5.22 -6.40
CA PHE A 60 10.28 -4.07 -6.87
C PHE A 60 11.10 -3.09 -7.72
N LEU A 61 12.29 -2.70 -7.23
CA LEU A 61 13.17 -1.80 -7.95
C LEU A 61 13.77 -2.42 -9.22
N ASP A 62 13.97 -3.74 -9.23
CA ASP A 62 14.42 -4.51 -10.39
C ASP A 62 13.32 -4.52 -11.46
N LYS A 63 12.07 -4.83 -11.08
CA LYS A 63 10.91 -4.75 -11.98
C LYS A 63 10.75 -3.36 -12.61
N ILE A 64 10.90 -2.28 -11.83
CA ILE A 64 10.89 -0.92 -12.38
C ILE A 64 12.08 -0.69 -13.31
N GLY A 65 13.26 -1.18 -12.93
CA GLY A 65 14.48 -1.06 -13.72
C GLY A 65 14.37 -1.75 -15.08
N GLU A 66 13.86 -2.98 -15.11
CA GLU A 66 13.60 -3.76 -16.31
C GLU A 66 12.58 -3.06 -17.20
N LEU A 67 11.48 -2.56 -16.63
CA LEU A 67 10.47 -1.82 -17.38
C LEU A 67 11.05 -0.58 -18.05
N VAL A 68 11.82 0.22 -17.31
CA VAL A 68 12.45 1.43 -17.85
C VAL A 68 13.52 1.09 -18.90
N LYS A 69 14.32 0.05 -18.68
CA LYS A 69 15.37 -0.40 -19.61
C LYS A 69 14.81 -0.99 -20.90
N GLY A 70 13.73 -1.78 -20.81
CA GLY A 70 13.06 -2.41 -21.94
C GLY A 70 12.27 -1.43 -22.81
N ASN A 71 12.05 -0.20 -22.32
CA ASN A 71 11.27 0.84 -23.02
C ASN A 71 12.10 2.11 -23.30
N PRO A 72 13.25 2.03 -24.02
CA PRO A 72 14.15 3.18 -24.20
C PRO A 72 13.52 4.29 -25.06
N SER A 73 12.76 3.93 -26.10
CA SER A 73 12.22 4.87 -27.11
C SER A 73 10.78 5.30 -26.85
N VAL A 74 10.10 4.68 -25.87
CA VAL A 74 8.69 4.90 -25.54
C VAL A 74 8.41 6.34 -25.07
N THR A 75 7.19 6.83 -25.28
CA THR A 75 6.83 8.19 -24.84
C THR A 75 6.87 8.32 -23.32
N GLN A 76 7.13 9.53 -22.84
CA GLN A 76 7.13 9.82 -21.40
C GLN A 76 5.79 9.47 -20.73
N SER A 77 4.67 9.77 -21.40
CA SER A 77 3.33 9.48 -20.88
C SER A 77 3.08 7.97 -20.73
N SER A 78 3.53 7.17 -21.69
CA SER A 78 3.42 5.72 -21.63
C SER A 78 4.23 5.12 -20.47
N ILE A 79 5.45 5.63 -20.20
CA ILE A 79 6.23 5.19 -19.03
C ILE A 79 5.49 5.49 -17.72
N ILE A 80 4.92 6.69 -17.59
CA ILE A 80 4.14 7.06 -16.42
C ILE A 80 2.94 6.11 -16.25
N ARG A 81 2.24 5.80 -17.35
CA ARG A 81 1.09 4.89 -17.35
C ARG A 81 1.47 3.47 -16.93
N LEU A 82 2.66 3.00 -17.29
CA LEU A 82 3.15 1.67 -16.93
C LEU A 82 3.67 1.60 -15.49
N LEU A 83 4.35 2.65 -15.02
CA LEU A 83 4.94 2.67 -13.67
C LEU A 83 3.89 2.93 -12.57
N ASN A 84 2.92 3.80 -12.81
CA ASN A 84 1.97 4.23 -11.78
C ASN A 84 1.21 3.05 -11.13
N PRO A 85 0.63 2.08 -11.86
CA PRO A 85 -0.03 0.93 -11.24
C PRO A 85 0.90 0.09 -10.35
N ILE A 86 2.16 -0.09 -10.76
CA ILE A 86 3.15 -0.85 -10.01
C ILE A 86 3.50 -0.13 -8.71
N ILE A 87 3.75 1.18 -8.78
CA ILE A 87 4.09 2.02 -7.63
C ILE A 87 2.91 2.06 -6.65
N ILE A 88 1.69 2.32 -7.13
CA ILE A 88 0.47 2.39 -6.31
C ILE A 88 0.21 1.04 -5.63
N GLY A 89 0.30 -0.07 -6.37
CA GLY A 89 0.07 -1.41 -5.82
C GLY A 89 1.07 -1.74 -4.72
N TRP A 90 2.35 -1.46 -4.95
CA TRP A 90 3.40 -1.70 -3.97
C TRP A 90 3.26 -0.80 -2.73
N ALA A 91 2.91 0.47 -2.92
CA ALA A 91 2.62 1.39 -1.81
C ALA A 91 1.43 0.89 -0.97
N ASN A 92 0.34 0.47 -1.61
CA ASN A 92 -0.84 -0.05 -0.93
C ASN A 92 -0.57 -1.31 -0.13
N TYR A 93 0.32 -2.18 -0.60
CA TYR A 93 0.72 -3.38 0.13
C TYR A 93 1.49 -3.03 1.42
N TYR A 94 2.40 -2.06 1.33
CA TYR A 94 3.31 -1.70 2.43
C TYR A 94 2.86 -0.50 3.27
N LYS A 95 1.73 0.16 2.97
CA LYS A 95 1.26 1.34 3.73
C LYS A 95 0.91 1.04 5.18
N TYR A 96 0.75 -0.23 5.55
CA TYR A 96 0.35 -0.64 6.89
C TYR A 96 1.51 -0.92 7.85
N VAL A 97 2.74 -0.82 7.36
CA VAL A 97 3.96 -1.12 8.15
C VAL A 97 4.89 0.09 8.16
N VAL A 98 6.04 -0.02 8.84
CA VAL A 98 7.00 1.08 8.96
C VAL A 98 7.76 1.23 7.64
N SER A 99 7.14 1.92 6.68
CA SER A 99 7.61 1.99 5.28
C SER A 99 8.11 3.36 4.83
N SER A 100 7.92 4.43 5.60
CA SER A 100 8.22 5.81 5.16
C SER A 100 9.66 5.99 4.67
N ASP A 101 10.65 5.51 5.41
CA ASP A 101 12.07 5.58 5.01
C ASP A 101 12.35 4.74 3.75
N THR A 102 11.80 3.53 3.70
CA THR A 102 11.91 2.67 2.52
C THR A 102 11.27 3.30 1.29
N PHE A 103 10.12 3.96 1.44
CA PHE A 103 9.41 4.68 0.37
C PHE A 103 10.26 5.83 -0.18
N SER A 104 10.84 6.65 0.69
CA SER A 104 11.78 7.72 0.28
C SER A 104 12.98 7.18 -0.50
N LYS A 105 13.61 6.10 0.00
CA LYS A 105 14.76 5.47 -0.67
C LYS A 105 14.36 4.87 -2.02
N ALA A 106 13.20 4.23 -2.10
CA ALA A 106 12.69 3.67 -3.34
C ALA A 106 12.36 4.76 -4.36
N ASP A 107 11.67 5.84 -3.96
CA ASP A 107 11.39 7.00 -4.83
C ASP A 107 12.68 7.60 -5.39
N TYR A 108 13.73 7.72 -4.57
CA TYR A 108 15.05 8.17 -5.01
C TYR A 108 15.67 7.26 -6.08
N GLN A 109 15.59 5.94 -5.89
CA GLN A 109 16.10 4.97 -6.87
C GLN A 109 15.30 5.00 -8.18
N ILE A 110 13.98 5.17 -8.10
CA ILE A 110 13.10 5.33 -9.27
C ILE A 110 13.47 6.60 -10.03
N PHE A 111 13.69 7.71 -9.32
CA PHE A 111 14.15 8.97 -9.91
C PHE A 111 15.47 8.77 -10.68
N HIS A 112 16.46 8.10 -10.11
CA HIS A 112 17.74 7.84 -10.80
C HIS A 112 17.58 7.01 -12.06
N LYS A 113 16.72 5.99 -12.04
CA LYS A 113 16.42 5.17 -13.23
C LYS A 113 15.79 6.02 -14.34
N LEU A 114 14.82 6.88 -13.99
CA LEU A 114 14.16 7.79 -14.93
C LEU A 114 15.09 8.90 -15.44
N TRP A 115 15.97 9.41 -14.57
CA TRP A 115 16.98 10.41 -14.96
C TRP A 115 17.97 9.83 -15.97
N ARG A 116 18.48 8.62 -15.73
CA ARG A 116 19.36 7.91 -16.69
C ARG A 116 18.64 7.63 -18.00
N TRP A 117 17.38 7.22 -17.95
CA TRP A 117 16.56 7.04 -19.14
C TRP A 117 16.44 8.34 -19.95
N ALA A 118 16.18 9.48 -19.29
CA ALA A 118 16.07 10.78 -19.95
C ALA A 118 17.41 11.24 -20.55
N LEU A 119 18.53 11.00 -19.84
CA LEU A 119 19.88 11.28 -20.33
C LEU A 119 20.22 10.48 -21.59
N LYS A 120 19.97 9.16 -21.58
CA LYS A 120 20.28 8.27 -22.71
C LYS A 120 19.56 8.67 -24.00
N ARG A 121 18.37 9.28 -23.90
CA ARG A 121 17.60 9.75 -25.05
C ARG A 121 18.14 11.02 -25.70
N HIS A 122 18.92 11.82 -24.97
CA HIS A 122 19.38 13.13 -25.42
C HIS A 122 20.86 13.32 -25.13
N PRO A 123 21.76 12.51 -25.73
CA PRO A 123 23.19 12.57 -25.46
C PRO A 123 23.81 13.94 -25.81
N LYS A 124 23.23 14.65 -26.78
CA LYS A 124 23.68 15.98 -27.26
C LYS A 124 23.01 17.17 -26.56
N LYS A 125 22.14 16.95 -25.56
CA LYS A 125 21.42 18.04 -24.87
C LYS A 125 21.97 18.23 -23.46
N SER A 126 21.94 19.47 -22.98
CA SER A 126 22.37 19.79 -21.62
C SER A 126 21.44 19.18 -20.57
N LYS A 127 21.99 18.88 -19.39
CA LYS A 127 21.23 18.38 -18.23
C LYS A 127 20.08 19.32 -17.86
N THR A 128 20.29 20.63 -17.97
CA THR A 128 19.26 21.66 -17.72
C THR A 128 18.08 21.54 -18.69
N TRP A 129 18.35 21.31 -19.98
CA TRP A 129 17.30 21.11 -20.97
C TRP A 129 16.52 19.82 -20.69
N ILE A 130 17.22 18.74 -20.33
CA ILE A 130 16.60 17.44 -20.00
C ILE A 130 15.71 17.57 -18.77
N LYS A 131 16.19 18.26 -17.71
CA LYS A 131 15.37 18.62 -16.53
C LYS A 131 14.11 19.34 -16.98
N LYS A 132 14.23 20.45 -17.72
CA LYS A 132 13.08 21.26 -18.17
C LYS A 132 12.08 20.47 -19.02
N LYS A 133 12.57 19.50 -19.82
CA LYS A 133 11.73 18.68 -20.70
C LYS A 133 10.91 17.63 -19.95
N TYR A 134 11.55 16.88 -19.05
CA TYR A 134 10.96 15.68 -18.44
C TYR A 134 10.47 15.90 -17.01
N PHE A 135 11.02 16.89 -16.30
CA PHE A 135 10.78 17.10 -14.88
C PHE A 135 10.23 18.50 -14.63
N ARG A 136 9.06 18.58 -14.00
CA ARG A 136 8.36 19.83 -13.74
C ARG A 136 8.20 20.05 -12.24
N LYS A 137 7.87 21.30 -11.88
CA LYS A 137 7.41 21.62 -10.54
C LYS A 137 5.90 21.40 -10.48
N ILE A 138 5.44 20.58 -9.54
CA ILE A 138 4.01 20.32 -9.29
C ILE A 138 3.74 20.60 -7.82
N GLY A 139 2.90 21.60 -7.56
CA GLY A 139 2.70 22.11 -6.19
C GLY A 139 4.03 22.54 -5.57
N THR A 140 4.36 21.96 -4.41
CA THR A 140 5.62 22.21 -3.70
C THR A 140 6.79 21.36 -4.21
N ARG A 141 6.52 20.24 -4.92
CA ARG A 141 7.55 19.28 -5.33
C ARG A 141 8.17 19.68 -6.67
N SER A 142 9.47 19.99 -6.64
CA SER A 142 10.29 20.10 -7.84
C SER A 142 10.76 18.73 -8.32
N TRP A 143 11.29 18.65 -9.55
CA TRP A 143 11.80 17.39 -10.13
C TRP A 143 10.73 16.29 -10.29
N THR A 144 9.50 16.66 -10.60
CA THR A 144 8.42 15.70 -10.82
C THR A 144 8.38 15.20 -12.25
N PHE A 145 8.59 13.90 -12.47
CA PHE A 145 8.53 13.28 -13.79
C PHE A 145 7.10 13.32 -14.33
N SER A 146 6.84 14.21 -15.29
CA SER A 146 5.47 14.54 -15.69
C SER A 146 5.37 15.11 -17.10
N VAL A 147 4.20 14.87 -17.72
CA VAL A 147 3.79 15.40 -19.02
C VAL A 147 2.54 16.26 -18.84
N GLU A 148 2.45 17.34 -19.59
CA GLU A 148 1.24 18.16 -19.63
C GLU A 148 0.11 17.42 -20.35
N ASN A 149 -1.05 17.30 -19.69
CA ASN A 149 -2.21 16.67 -20.32
C ASN A 149 -2.91 17.70 -21.20
N LYS A 150 -2.79 17.56 -22.53
CA LYS A 150 -3.43 18.46 -23.50
C LYS A 150 -4.96 18.31 -23.57
N LYS A 151 -5.53 17.26 -22.95
CA LYS A 151 -6.98 16.96 -23.02
C LYS A 151 -7.82 17.62 -21.94
N ASP A 152 -7.22 18.19 -20.90
CA ASP A 152 -7.93 18.84 -19.78
C ASP A 152 -7.59 20.35 -19.74
N GLU A 153 -8.13 21.14 -20.67
CA GLU A 153 -7.93 22.61 -20.69
C GLU A 153 -8.43 23.30 -19.41
N VAL A 154 -9.47 22.74 -18.78
CA VAL A 154 -10.13 23.33 -17.60
C VAL A 154 -9.30 23.14 -16.31
N ASN A 155 -8.44 22.12 -16.23
CA ASN A 155 -7.79 21.74 -14.96
C ASN A 155 -6.27 21.58 -15.02
N LYS A 156 -5.62 21.78 -16.18
CA LYS A 156 -4.15 21.69 -16.37
C LYS A 156 -3.49 20.53 -15.61
N ARG A 157 -4.17 19.38 -15.53
CA ARG A 157 -3.68 18.24 -14.75
C ARG A 157 -2.46 17.67 -15.45
N HIS A 158 -1.31 17.72 -14.81
CA HIS A 158 -0.14 17.02 -15.31
C HIS A 158 -0.34 15.51 -15.14
N HIS A 159 -0.07 14.74 -16.19
CA HIS A 159 0.09 13.30 -16.06
C HIS A 159 1.46 13.05 -15.44
N ALA A 160 1.47 12.83 -14.12
CA ALA A 160 2.68 12.74 -13.31
C ALA A 160 2.88 11.33 -12.75
N LEU A 161 4.14 10.99 -12.53
CA LEU A 161 4.52 9.82 -11.75
C LEU A 161 3.97 9.94 -10.33
N LYS A 162 3.40 8.86 -9.80
CA LYS A 162 3.03 8.75 -8.39
C LYS A 162 4.26 8.47 -7.54
N TYR A 163 4.26 9.00 -6.32
CA TYR A 163 5.34 8.82 -5.37
C TYR A 163 4.88 7.90 -4.25
N LEU A 164 5.78 7.03 -3.81
CA LEU A 164 5.55 6.19 -2.64
C LEU A 164 5.40 7.06 -1.38
N THR A 165 6.18 8.14 -1.30
CA THR A 165 6.15 9.11 -0.22
C THR A 165 4.83 9.89 -0.07
N ASP A 166 3.99 9.92 -1.11
CA ASP A 166 2.63 10.51 -1.01
C ASP A 166 1.63 9.57 -0.33
N THR A 167 2.04 8.32 -0.04
CA THR A 167 1.16 7.33 0.57
C THR A 167 1.13 7.52 2.09
N GLU A 168 -0.06 7.77 2.62
CA GLU A 168 -0.27 7.83 4.06
C GLU A 168 -0.05 6.46 4.71
N ILE A 169 0.76 6.42 5.76
CA ILE A 169 1.01 5.20 6.53
C ILE A 169 -0.15 5.00 7.52
N ILE A 170 -0.85 3.89 7.36
CA ILE A 170 -2.01 3.54 8.18
C ILE A 170 -1.58 2.55 9.26
N ARG A 171 -1.90 2.83 10.52
CA ARG A 171 -1.61 1.89 11.62
C ARG A 171 -2.79 0.95 11.81
N TYR A 172 -2.53 -0.36 11.79
CA TYR A 172 -3.56 -1.34 12.14
C TYR A 172 -3.89 -1.26 13.63
N VAL A 173 -5.18 -1.15 13.92
CA VAL A 173 -5.71 -1.33 15.27
C VAL A 173 -5.86 -2.83 15.53
N LYS A 174 -5.15 -3.35 16.54
CA LYS A 174 -5.21 -4.76 16.94
C LYS A 174 -6.63 -5.13 17.37
N ILE A 175 -7.09 -6.34 17.01
CA ILE A 175 -8.35 -6.89 17.55
C ILE A 175 -8.14 -7.20 19.03
N ARG A 176 -9.14 -6.94 19.87
CA ARG A 176 -9.14 -7.35 21.28
C ARG A 176 -8.96 -8.87 21.36
N ASN A 177 -8.21 -9.39 22.33
CA ASN A 177 -7.88 -10.81 22.34
C ASN A 177 -9.10 -11.71 22.67
N GLU A 178 -10.03 -11.22 23.49
CA GLU A 178 -11.15 -12.00 24.06
C GLU A 178 -12.44 -11.91 23.22
N VAL A 179 -12.42 -11.23 22.08
CA VAL A 179 -13.63 -11.01 21.25
C VAL A 179 -13.72 -12.01 20.11
N ASN A 180 -14.91 -12.54 19.88
CA ASN A 180 -15.20 -13.52 18.85
C ASN A 180 -16.21 -12.95 17.84
N PRO A 181 -15.91 -12.92 16.53
CA PRO A 181 -16.82 -12.42 15.49
C PRO A 181 -18.20 -13.10 15.47
N TYR A 182 -18.30 -14.32 15.98
CA TYR A 182 -19.52 -15.13 15.95
C TYR A 182 -20.36 -15.02 17.23
N GLU A 183 -19.87 -14.34 18.27
CA GLU A 183 -20.61 -14.16 19.52
C GLU A 183 -21.53 -12.93 19.44
N PRO A 184 -22.83 -13.05 19.81
CA PRO A 184 -23.76 -11.92 19.74
C PRO A 184 -23.31 -10.70 20.56
N MET A 185 -22.63 -10.92 21.69
CA MET A 185 -22.12 -9.86 22.56
C MET A 185 -21.03 -9.00 21.90
N ASP A 186 -20.26 -9.57 20.95
CA ASP A 186 -19.16 -8.89 20.27
C ASP A 186 -19.55 -8.26 18.94
N LYS A 187 -20.79 -8.50 18.47
CA LYS A 187 -21.28 -8.01 17.17
C LYS A 187 -21.10 -6.51 17.00
N GLU A 188 -21.47 -5.73 18.02
CA GLU A 188 -21.35 -4.26 17.97
C GLU A 188 -19.88 -3.80 17.82
N TYR A 189 -18.93 -4.52 18.42
CA TYR A 189 -17.51 -4.21 18.30
C TYR A 189 -17.02 -4.42 16.85
N PHE A 190 -17.45 -5.50 16.19
CA PHE A 190 -17.10 -5.78 14.80
C PHE A 190 -17.79 -4.82 13.83
N ASP A 191 -19.06 -4.48 14.06
CA ASP A 191 -19.80 -3.49 13.26
C ASP A 191 -19.12 -2.10 13.27
N LYS A 192 -18.69 -1.64 14.46
CA LYS A 192 -17.92 -0.39 14.60
C LYS A 192 -16.58 -0.47 13.86
N ARG A 193 -15.91 -1.62 13.92
CA ARG A 193 -14.62 -1.84 13.26
C ARG A 193 -14.76 -1.88 11.74
N GLU A 194 -15.80 -2.51 11.21
CA GLU A 194 -16.09 -2.50 9.77
C GLU A 194 -16.43 -1.09 9.29
N THR A 195 -17.20 -0.34 10.06
CA THR A 195 -17.45 1.09 9.78
C THR A 195 -16.14 1.88 9.72
N TYR A 196 -15.23 1.66 10.68
CA TYR A 196 -13.91 2.32 10.67
C TYR A 196 -13.08 1.93 9.44
N LYS A 197 -13.01 0.65 9.07
CA LYS A 197 -12.32 0.19 7.85
C LYS A 197 -12.94 0.79 6.59
N MET A 198 -14.27 0.88 6.52
CA MET A 198 -14.97 1.54 5.42
C MET A 198 -14.51 3.01 5.35
N LEU A 199 -14.58 3.76 6.46
CA LEU A 199 -14.16 5.17 6.50
C LEU A 199 -12.70 5.38 6.06
N LEU A 200 -11.79 4.46 6.38
CA LEU A 200 -10.39 4.51 5.93
C LEU A 200 -10.21 4.16 4.44
N THR A 201 -11.00 3.23 3.91
CA THR A 201 -10.88 2.77 2.52
C THR A 201 -11.62 3.65 1.53
N LEU A 202 -12.51 4.52 2.02
CA LEU A 202 -13.21 5.55 1.26
C LEU A 202 -12.26 6.67 0.81
N ASN A 203 -11.40 6.32 -0.15
CA ASN A 203 -10.82 7.26 -1.10
C ASN A 203 -11.96 7.83 -1.96
N GLY A 204 -12.70 8.75 -1.36
CA GLY A 204 -13.89 9.36 -1.92
C GLY A 204 -15.00 9.45 -0.89
N LYS A 205 -14.96 10.52 -0.08
CA LYS A 205 -16.16 11.06 0.63
C LYS A 205 -17.41 11.05 -0.25
N LYS A 206 -17.24 11.12 -1.59
CA LYS A 206 -18.27 11.05 -2.62
C LYS A 206 -19.18 9.83 -2.56
N THR A 207 -18.69 8.61 -2.26
CA THR A 207 -19.58 7.42 -2.27
C THR A 207 -20.49 7.42 -1.05
N ILE A 208 -19.96 7.72 0.14
CA ILE A 208 -20.79 7.96 1.33
C ILE A 208 -21.72 9.13 1.12
N LEU A 209 -21.23 10.26 0.61
CA LEU A 209 -22.08 11.43 0.33
C LEU A 209 -23.24 11.06 -0.59
N LYS A 210 -22.98 10.29 -1.66
CA LYS A 210 -24.03 9.78 -2.56
C LYS A 210 -25.01 8.85 -1.84
N MET A 211 -24.53 7.94 -0.99
CA MET A 211 -25.41 7.05 -0.22
C MET A 211 -26.27 7.85 0.77
N TRP A 212 -25.68 8.79 1.48
CA TRP A 212 -26.35 9.69 2.43
C TRP A 212 -27.37 10.60 1.75
N GLU A 213 -27.06 11.13 0.56
CA GLU A 213 -27.98 11.87 -0.29
C GLU A 213 -29.14 10.98 -0.77
N ARG A 214 -28.86 9.76 -1.25
CA ARG A 214 -29.90 8.79 -1.67
C ARG A 214 -30.82 8.37 -0.52
N GLN A 215 -30.31 8.33 0.70
CA GLN A 215 -31.07 8.00 1.90
C GLN A 215 -31.83 9.21 2.48
N ASN A 216 -31.89 10.35 1.78
CA ASN A 216 -32.48 11.60 2.28
C ASN A 216 -31.95 12.00 3.68
N ARG A 217 -30.68 11.66 3.96
CA ARG A 217 -30.02 11.88 5.24
C ARG A 217 -30.69 11.18 6.43
N LYS A 218 -31.49 10.14 6.19
CA LYS A 218 -32.19 9.34 7.21
C LYS A 218 -31.70 7.90 7.22
N CYS A 219 -31.68 7.27 8.38
CA CYS A 219 -31.39 5.84 8.51
C CYS A 219 -32.51 5.03 7.84
N PRO A 220 -32.20 4.06 6.96
CA PRO A 220 -33.22 3.23 6.31
C PRO A 220 -33.93 2.26 7.28
N ILE A 221 -33.37 2.03 8.47
CA ILE A 221 -33.92 1.10 9.47
C ILE A 221 -34.86 1.84 10.44
N CYS A 222 -34.38 2.91 11.08
CA CYS A 222 -35.13 3.62 12.12
C CYS A 222 -35.73 4.96 11.68
N GLY A 223 -35.45 5.43 10.47
CA GLY A 223 -35.97 6.71 9.94
C GLY A 223 -35.36 7.98 10.55
N ASN A 224 -34.53 7.86 11.60
CA ASN A 224 -33.90 9.00 12.26
C ASN A 224 -32.84 9.67 11.37
N PRO A 225 -32.61 10.99 11.53
CA PRO A 225 -31.59 11.70 10.78
C PRO A 225 -30.17 11.20 11.12
N ILE A 226 -29.35 10.97 10.10
CA ILE A 226 -27.93 10.68 10.25
C ILE A 226 -27.19 12.02 10.33
N ASN A 227 -26.94 12.49 11.56
CA ASN A 227 -26.27 13.75 11.86
C ASN A 227 -24.97 13.52 12.68
N LYS A 228 -24.22 14.59 12.99
CA LYS A 228 -22.96 14.49 13.75
C LYS A 228 -23.15 14.19 15.24
N GLU A 229 -24.35 14.41 15.76
CA GLU A 229 -24.66 14.27 17.19
C GLU A 229 -24.91 12.81 17.56
N MET A 230 -25.39 12.01 16.61
CA MET A 230 -25.62 10.58 16.79
C MET A 230 -24.48 9.76 16.16
N SER A 231 -23.86 8.91 16.98
CA SER A 231 -22.93 7.90 16.47
C SER A 231 -23.68 6.87 15.63
N TRP A 232 -23.16 6.53 14.46
CA TRP A 232 -23.73 5.53 13.56
C TRP A 232 -22.66 4.54 13.10
N TYR A 233 -23.07 3.31 12.82
CA TYR A 233 -22.23 2.26 12.26
C TYR A 233 -23.02 1.43 11.24
N ILE A 234 -22.32 0.76 10.34
CA ILE A 234 -22.90 -0.18 9.38
C ILE A 234 -23.26 -1.46 10.14
N LYS A 235 -24.49 -1.92 9.94
CA LYS A 235 -24.98 -3.19 10.47
C LYS A 235 -25.43 -4.07 9.30
N GLU A 236 -25.04 -5.34 9.32
CA GLU A 236 -25.61 -6.34 8.41
C GLU A 236 -26.94 -6.86 8.98
N ASP A 237 -28.01 -6.75 8.19
CA ASP A 237 -29.28 -7.42 8.46
C ASP A 237 -29.42 -8.64 7.54
N ILE A 238 -29.80 -9.76 8.13
CA ILE A 238 -30.19 -10.96 7.39
C ILE A 238 -31.60 -10.70 6.90
N VAL A 239 -31.76 -10.52 5.59
CA VAL A 239 -33.08 -10.46 4.96
C VAL A 239 -33.49 -11.91 4.73
N GLU A 240 -34.41 -12.43 5.54
CA GLU A 240 -35.08 -13.70 5.23
C GLU A 240 -35.89 -13.48 3.95
N GLY A 241 -35.46 -14.14 2.88
CA GLY A 241 -36.14 -14.20 1.59
C GLY A 241 -36.84 -15.53 1.41
#